data_AF-A0A2X4TIZ6-F1
#
_entry.id   AF-A0A2X4TIZ6-F1
#
_cell.length_a   1.000
_cell.length_b   1.000
_cell.length_c   1.000
_cell.angle_alpha   90.00
_cell.angle_beta   90.00
_cell.angle_gamma   90.00
#
_symmetry.space_group_name_H-M   'P 1'
#
loop_
_entity.id
_entity.type
_entity.pdbx_description
1 polymer ?
#
loop_
_entity_poly.entity_id
_entity_poly.type
_entity_poly.pdbx_seq_one_letter_code
_entity_poly.pdbx_strand_id
1 'polypeptide(L)'
;MNGALKSGPLTANWFNQPLNLDFSTTEGAKAYQVAVNLNGNWQPTRMGVLPSPLNDALSGSVTWNGKVGIDLPYHAGATYNIELNGDLRNVSSHLPSPLNKPAGEAIPVHINADGNLKSFALTGSAGSKNHFKQPLVIKSETDAGSGYLDDGQPDNSATACSTRR
;
A
#
# COMPACT_ATOMS: atom_id res chain seq x y z
N MET A 1 2.44 -9.40 34.07
CA MET A 1 3.44 -8.73 33.22
C MET A 1 2.66 -7.91 32.22
N ASN A 2 2.95 -6.62 32.06
CA ASN A 2 2.16 -5.74 31.19
C ASN A 2 2.77 -5.76 29.77
N GLY A 3 2.00 -6.16 28.75
CA GLY A 3 2.44 -6.27 27.36
C GLY A 3 2.64 -4.93 26.63
N ALA A 4 2.79 -3.82 27.35
CA ALA A 4 3.02 -2.50 26.76
C ALA A 4 4.51 -2.33 26.41
N LEU A 5 4.80 -2.20 25.12
CA LEU A 5 6.13 -1.96 24.59
C LEU A 5 6.17 -0.58 23.96
N LYS A 6 7.33 0.08 24.03
CA LYS A 6 7.59 1.30 23.29
C LYS A 6 8.99 1.20 22.70
N SER A 7 9.12 1.45 21.41
CA SER A 7 10.43 1.51 20.77
C SER A 7 11.12 2.84 21.05
N GLY A 8 12.44 2.86 20.93
CA GLY A 8 13.16 4.08 20.59
C GLY A 8 12.88 4.48 19.14
N PRO A 9 13.45 5.61 18.66
CA PRO A 9 13.42 5.95 17.25
C PRO A 9 14.19 4.88 16.45
N LEU A 10 13.55 4.37 15.41
CA LEU A 10 14.10 3.40 14.48
C LEU A 10 14.21 4.03 13.10
N THR A 11 15.20 3.62 12.31
CA THR A 11 15.35 4.03 10.92
C THR A 11 15.15 2.82 10.03
N ALA A 12 14.36 2.99 8.98
CA ALA A 12 14.12 1.98 7.96
C ALA A 12 14.36 2.57 6.57
N ASN A 13 14.33 1.74 5.55
CA ASN A 13 14.44 2.15 4.16
C ASN A 13 13.20 1.67 3.40
N TRP A 14 12.46 2.60 2.79
CA TRP A 14 11.28 2.29 1.99
C TRP A 14 11.37 3.02 0.65
N PHE A 15 11.18 2.27 -0.44
CA PHE A 15 11.40 2.75 -1.81
C PHE A 15 12.79 3.40 -2.00
N ASN A 16 13.84 2.77 -1.47
CA ASN A 16 15.21 3.30 -1.50
C ASN A 16 15.39 4.67 -0.81
N GLN A 17 14.43 5.09 0.01
CA GLN A 17 14.49 6.32 0.79
C GLN A 17 14.47 5.98 2.29
N PRO A 18 15.34 6.62 3.09
CA PRO A 18 15.28 6.44 4.54
C PRO A 18 14.00 7.06 5.10
N LEU A 19 13.49 6.44 6.16
CA LEU A 19 12.40 6.98 6.98
C LEU A 19 12.65 6.66 8.45
N ASN A 20 12.10 7.49 9.32
CA ASN A 20 12.10 7.25 10.75
C ASN A 20 10.76 6.69 11.18
N LEU A 21 10.79 5.77 12.13
CA LEU A 21 9.61 5.19 12.73
C LEU A 21 9.79 4.96 14.22
N ASP A 22 8.68 5.00 14.93
CA ASP A 22 8.58 4.51 16.30
C ASP A 22 7.27 3.75 16.43
N PHE A 23 7.23 2.80 17.35
CA PHE A 23 6.01 2.09 17.66
C PHE A 23 5.79 1.99 19.17
N SER A 24 4.52 1.83 19.52
CA SER A 24 4.11 1.47 20.86
C SER A 24 3.03 0.42 20.80
N THR A 25 2.93 -0.36 21.86
CA THR A 25 1.87 -1.33 22.04
C THR A 25 1.16 -1.10 23.36
N THR A 26 -0.13 -1.39 23.37
CA THR A 26 -0.94 -1.32 24.58
C THR A 26 -1.74 -2.60 24.68
N GLU A 27 -1.66 -3.25 25.84
CA GLU A 27 -2.51 -4.40 26.15
C GLU A 27 -3.76 -3.87 26.86
N GLY A 28 -4.89 -3.90 26.17
CA GLY A 28 -6.19 -3.53 26.72
C GLY A 28 -6.99 -4.74 27.19
N ALA A 29 -8.09 -4.49 27.89
CA ALA A 29 -8.97 -5.56 28.39
C ALA A 29 -9.67 -6.38 27.28
N LYS A 30 -9.77 -5.83 26.06
CA LYS A 30 -10.51 -6.44 24.94
C LYS A 30 -9.70 -6.64 23.67
N ALA A 31 -8.55 -5.98 23.57
CA ALA A 31 -7.71 -5.98 22.39
C ALA A 31 -6.28 -5.58 22.76
N TYR A 32 -5.34 -6.03 21.95
CA TYR A 32 -3.99 -5.52 21.90
C TYR A 32 -3.90 -4.48 20.78
N GLN A 33 -3.33 -3.31 21.07
CA GLN A 33 -3.16 -2.25 20.10
C GLN A 33 -1.69 -2.05 19.75
N VAL A 34 -1.42 -1.75 18.49
CA VAL A 34 -0.12 -1.29 18.00
C VAL A 34 -0.33 0.06 17.33
N ALA A 35 0.46 1.04 17.74
CA ALA A 35 0.52 2.35 17.09
C ALA A 35 1.92 2.56 16.54
N VAL A 36 2.03 2.89 15.26
CA VAL A 36 3.31 3.21 14.59
C VAL A 36 3.23 4.63 14.05
N ASN A 37 4.25 5.42 14.34
CA ASN A 37 4.46 6.73 13.73
C ASN A 37 5.56 6.59 12.68
N LEU A 38 5.37 7.27 11.55
CA LEU A 38 6.28 7.28 10.41
C LEU A 38 6.55 8.73 10.01
N ASN A 39 7.77 9.03 9.59
CA ASN A 39 8.07 10.25 8.87
C ASN A 39 9.23 10.05 7.92
N GLY A 40 9.18 10.76 6.80
CA GLY A 40 10.18 10.65 5.76
C GLY A 40 10.19 11.86 4.84
N ASN A 41 11.21 11.89 3.99
CA ASN A 41 11.31 12.84 2.90
C ASN A 41 11.66 12.08 1.62
N TRP A 42 10.65 11.81 0.81
CA TRP A 42 10.83 11.04 -0.41
C TRP A 42 11.24 11.92 -1.57
N GLN A 43 12.18 11.42 -2.38
CA GLN A 43 12.46 11.97 -3.69
C GLN A 43 11.77 11.06 -4.72
N PRO A 44 10.64 11.46 -5.34
CA PRO A 44 9.86 10.58 -6.22
C PRO A 44 10.70 9.92 -7.31
N THR A 45 11.68 10.66 -7.82
CA THR A 45 12.59 10.22 -8.89
C THR A 45 13.59 9.14 -8.46
N ARG A 46 13.81 8.99 -7.16
CA ARG A 46 14.74 8.02 -6.57
C ARG A 46 14.04 6.79 -5.97
N MET A 47 12.71 6.75 -6.07
CA MET A 47 11.93 5.62 -5.55
C MET A 47 12.08 4.34 -6.41
N GLY A 48 12.51 4.48 -7.67
CA GLY A 48 12.69 3.34 -8.58
C GLY A 48 11.39 2.72 -9.11
N VAL A 49 10.24 3.35 -8.84
CA VAL A 49 8.91 2.86 -9.24
C VAL A 49 8.30 3.63 -10.41
N LEU A 50 8.93 4.75 -10.81
CA LEU A 50 8.42 5.62 -11.88
C LEU A 50 9.05 5.25 -13.24
N PRO A 51 8.27 5.21 -14.33
CA PRO A 51 8.79 5.10 -15.68
C PRO A 51 9.72 6.27 -16.03
N SER A 52 10.73 6.04 -16.89
CA SER A 52 11.74 7.06 -17.26
C SER A 52 11.16 8.43 -17.64
N PRO A 53 10.13 8.54 -18.50
CA PRO A 53 9.59 9.85 -18.89
C PRO A 53 9.02 10.66 -17.72
N LEU A 54 8.46 9.97 -16.73
CA LEU A 54 7.94 10.61 -15.51
C LEU A 54 9.08 10.96 -14.55
N ASN A 55 10.11 10.11 -14.53
CA ASN A 55 11.30 10.34 -13.73
C ASN A 55 12.06 11.60 -14.16
N ASP A 56 12.20 11.81 -15.47
CA ASP A 56 12.89 12.97 -16.04
C ASP A 56 12.07 14.27 -15.92
N ALA A 57 10.74 14.16 -15.88
CA ALA A 57 9.85 15.31 -15.81
C ALA A 57 9.59 15.79 -14.38
N LEU A 58 9.80 14.94 -13.36
CA LEU A 58 9.58 15.29 -11.96
C LEU A 58 10.88 15.66 -11.27
N SER A 59 10.80 16.55 -10.28
CA SER A 59 11.94 16.86 -9.42
C SER A 59 11.52 17.33 -8.05
N GLY A 60 12.44 17.27 -7.10
CA GLY A 60 12.25 17.73 -5.73
C GLY A 60 11.93 16.61 -4.76
N SER A 61 11.30 16.95 -3.64
CA SER A 61 11.03 16.00 -2.56
C SER A 61 9.68 16.25 -1.89
N VAL A 62 9.18 15.22 -1.21
CA VAL A 62 7.91 15.26 -0.47
C VAL A 62 8.22 14.90 0.97
N THR A 63 8.09 15.87 1.86
CA THR A 63 8.06 15.59 3.29
C THR A 63 6.69 15.03 3.64
N TRP A 64 6.67 13.91 4.32
CA TRP A 64 5.44 13.24 4.73
C TRP A 64 5.56 12.65 6.13
N ASN A 65 4.40 12.47 6.76
CA ASN A 65 4.25 11.74 8.01
C ASN A 65 3.14 10.70 7.85
N GLY A 66 3.22 9.65 8.65
CA GLY A 66 2.25 8.58 8.66
C GLY A 66 1.93 8.10 10.06
N LYS A 67 0.71 7.62 10.24
CA LYS A 67 0.26 6.94 11.44
C LYS A 67 -0.38 5.62 11.03
N VAL A 68 -0.01 4.56 11.73
CA VAL A 68 -0.60 3.24 11.55
C VAL A 68 -1.15 2.80 12.89
N GLY A 69 -2.45 2.52 12.94
CA GLY A 69 -3.11 1.85 14.05
C GLY A 69 -3.43 0.42 13.64
N ILE A 70 -3.09 -0.54 14.49
CA ILE A 70 -3.50 -1.94 14.35
C ILE A 70 -4.21 -2.34 15.64
N ASP A 71 -5.44 -2.82 15.50
CA ASP A 71 -6.19 -3.40 16.60
C ASP A 71 -6.25 -4.92 16.43
N LEU A 72 -5.93 -5.62 17.50
CA LEU A 72 -5.93 -7.08 17.59
C LEU A 72 -6.88 -7.50 18.72
N PRO A 73 -8.20 -7.57 18.47
CA PRO A 73 -9.16 -8.04 19.46
C PRO A 73 -8.94 -9.52 19.80
N TYR A 74 -9.12 -9.90 21.07
CA TYR A 74 -8.85 -11.29 21.51
C TYR A 74 -9.78 -12.35 20.89
N HIS A 75 -10.95 -11.92 20.42
CA HIS A 75 -11.99 -12.80 19.88
C HIS A 75 -12.51 -12.35 18.51
N ALA A 76 -11.76 -11.51 17.79
CA ALA A 76 -12.11 -11.08 16.44
C ALA A 76 -10.84 -10.94 15.56
N GLY A 77 -11.05 -10.75 14.26
CA GLY A 77 -9.95 -10.53 13.32
C GLY A 77 -9.27 -9.17 13.51
N ALA A 78 -8.01 -9.08 13.09
CA ALA A 78 -7.24 -7.84 13.11
C ALA A 78 -7.86 -6.76 12.20
N THR A 79 -7.81 -5.52 12.66
CA THR A 79 -8.15 -4.33 11.85
C THR A 79 -6.99 -3.37 11.84
N TYR A 80 -6.90 -2.55 10.79
CA TYR A 80 -5.88 -1.53 10.68
C TYR A 80 -6.44 -0.25 10.08
N ASN A 81 -5.84 0.86 10.49
CA ASN A 81 -6.01 2.19 9.92
C ASN A 81 -4.62 2.75 9.59
N ILE A 82 -4.46 3.32 8.41
CA ILE A 82 -3.22 3.95 7.96
C ILE A 82 -3.58 5.35 7.47
N GLU A 83 -2.99 6.36 8.08
CA GLU A 83 -3.09 7.74 7.64
C GLU A 83 -1.71 8.20 7.13
N LEU A 84 -1.63 8.74 5.92
CA LEU A 84 -0.43 9.38 5.38
C LEU A 84 -0.76 10.81 4.98
N ASN A 85 0.09 11.74 5.40
CA ASN A 85 -0.04 13.17 5.12
C ASN A 85 1.26 13.68 4.51
N GLY A 86 1.17 14.41 3.41
CA GLY A 86 2.33 15.04 2.76
C GLY A 86 1.98 16.36 2.10
N ASP A 87 3.00 17.09 1.66
CA ASP A 87 2.84 18.32 0.88
C ASP A 87 3.79 18.30 -0.33
N LEU A 88 3.21 18.41 -1.53
CA LEU A 88 3.95 18.43 -2.78
C LEU A 88 4.48 19.82 -3.14
N ARG A 89 4.50 20.79 -2.21
CA ARG A 89 5.06 22.13 -2.42
C ARG A 89 6.46 22.12 -3.02
N ASN A 90 7.29 21.17 -2.60
CA ASN A 90 8.68 21.06 -3.04
C ASN A 90 8.84 20.13 -4.26
N VAL A 91 7.74 19.69 -4.87
CA VAL A 91 7.74 18.90 -6.11
C VAL A 91 7.34 19.77 -7.27
N SER A 92 8.09 19.66 -8.36
CA SER A 92 7.76 20.24 -9.66
C SER A 92 7.57 19.16 -10.72
N SER A 93 6.75 19.48 -11.71
CA SER A 93 6.47 18.66 -12.88
C SER A 93 6.65 19.49 -14.14
N HIS A 94 7.52 19.02 -15.03
CA HIS A 94 7.73 19.57 -16.37
C HIS A 94 6.98 18.75 -17.44
N LEU A 95 5.99 17.96 -17.02
CA LEU A 95 5.09 17.28 -17.96
C LEU A 95 4.31 18.32 -18.80
N PRO A 96 3.84 17.94 -19.99
CA PRO A 96 2.91 18.77 -20.75
C PRO A 96 1.64 19.10 -19.96
N SER A 97 1.00 20.22 -20.31
CA SER A 97 -0.32 20.58 -19.80
C SER A 97 -1.29 19.39 -19.95
N PRO A 98 -2.13 19.09 -18.94
CA PRO A 98 -2.43 19.87 -17.74
C PRO A 98 -1.60 19.50 -16.50
N LEU A 99 -0.58 18.65 -16.63
CA LEU A 99 0.21 18.13 -15.50
C LEU A 99 1.48 18.94 -15.23
N ASN A 100 1.71 20.02 -15.97
CA ASN A 100 2.77 20.97 -15.69
C ASN A 100 2.52 21.64 -14.33
N LYS A 101 3.55 21.68 -13.48
CA LYS A 101 3.47 22.28 -12.16
C LYS A 101 4.83 22.87 -11.75
N PRO A 102 4.93 24.17 -11.44
CA PRO A 102 6.13 24.72 -10.82
C PRO A 102 6.24 24.31 -9.35
N ALA A 103 7.47 24.30 -8.83
CA ALA A 103 7.71 24.18 -7.40
C ALA A 103 7.18 25.43 -6.66
N GLY A 104 6.90 25.28 -5.37
CA GLY A 104 6.51 26.37 -4.47
C GLY A 104 5.01 26.48 -4.19
N GLU A 105 4.16 25.91 -5.05
CA GLU A 105 2.72 25.82 -4.78
C GLU A 105 2.41 24.57 -3.95
N ALA A 106 1.85 24.78 -2.76
CA ALA A 106 1.47 23.70 -1.85
C ALA A 106 0.29 22.90 -2.40
N ILE A 107 0.46 21.58 -2.45
CA ILE A 107 -0.60 20.63 -2.76
C ILE A 107 -0.56 19.60 -1.64
N PRO A 108 -1.35 19.81 -0.57
CA PRO A 108 -1.49 18.84 0.50
C PRO A 108 -2.04 17.53 -0.06
N VAL A 109 -1.44 16.43 0.35
CA VAL A 109 -1.87 15.08 0.02
C VAL A 109 -2.25 14.38 1.31
N HIS A 110 -3.45 13.83 1.33
CA HIS A 110 -3.96 13.04 2.45
C HIS A 110 -4.39 11.69 1.91
N ILE A 111 -3.94 10.62 2.54
CA ILE A 111 -4.31 9.25 2.19
C ILE A 111 -4.74 8.56 3.47
N ASN A 112 -5.88 7.88 3.41
CA ASN A 112 -6.33 7.00 4.49
C ASN A 112 -6.67 5.63 3.91
N ALA A 113 -6.13 4.57 4.52
CA ALA A 113 -6.51 3.20 4.27
C ALA A 113 -7.07 2.56 5.55
N ASP A 114 -8.32 2.12 5.47
CA ASP A 114 -9.03 1.45 6.57
C ASP A 114 -9.39 0.04 6.14
N GLY A 115 -9.12 -0.96 6.99
CA GLY A 115 -9.38 -2.33 6.59
C GLY A 115 -9.18 -3.39 7.66
N ASN A 116 -9.25 -4.63 7.17
CA ASN A 116 -8.98 -5.85 7.91
C ASN A 116 -8.25 -6.85 6.99
N LEU A 117 -8.11 -8.09 7.44
CA LEU A 117 -7.40 -9.14 6.70
C LEU A 117 -8.06 -9.54 5.37
N LYS A 118 -9.31 -9.15 5.12
CA LYS A 118 -10.11 -9.55 3.94
C LYS A 118 -10.36 -8.41 2.96
N SER A 119 -10.40 -7.18 3.44
CA SER A 119 -10.69 -6.01 2.60
C SER A 119 -10.09 -4.75 3.18
N PHE A 120 -9.88 -3.76 2.31
CA PHE A 120 -9.59 -2.40 2.72
C PHE A 120 -10.24 -1.39 1.80
N ALA A 121 -10.45 -0.20 2.33
CA ALA A 121 -10.89 0.96 1.59
C ALA A 121 -9.77 2.01 1.62
N LEU A 122 -9.28 2.38 0.45
CA LEU A 122 -8.37 3.50 0.28
C LEU A 122 -9.18 4.75 -0.05
N THR A 123 -8.88 5.85 0.62
CA THR A 123 -9.37 7.19 0.30
C THR A 123 -8.19 8.14 0.26
N GLY A 124 -8.32 9.21 -0.51
CA GLY A 124 -7.34 10.27 -0.45
C GLY A 124 -7.73 11.51 -1.22
N SER A 125 -6.90 12.53 -1.05
CA SER A 125 -7.02 13.81 -1.72
C SER A 125 -5.64 14.35 -2.10
N ALA A 126 -5.62 15.16 -3.15
CA ALA A 126 -4.47 15.95 -3.57
C ALA A 126 -4.94 17.38 -3.90
N GLY A 127 -4.62 18.31 -3.01
CA GLY A 127 -5.19 19.65 -3.02
C GLY A 127 -6.71 19.65 -2.76
N SER A 128 -7.36 20.75 -3.09
CA SER A 128 -8.80 20.94 -2.83
C SER A 128 -9.74 20.33 -3.87
N LYS A 129 -9.21 19.88 -5.02
CA LYS A 129 -10.02 19.50 -6.19
C LYS A 129 -9.99 18.02 -6.51
N ASN A 130 -8.93 17.31 -6.13
CA ASN A 130 -8.76 15.91 -6.49
C ASN A 130 -9.01 15.05 -5.27
N HIS A 131 -10.06 14.22 -5.35
CA HIS A 131 -10.37 13.21 -4.37
C HIS A 131 -10.44 11.85 -5.07
N PHE A 132 -9.96 10.82 -4.42
CA PHE A 132 -10.03 9.45 -4.91
C PHE A 132 -10.47 8.50 -3.80
N LYS A 133 -11.22 7.47 -4.18
CA LYS A 133 -11.67 6.41 -3.29
C LYS A 133 -11.65 5.09 -4.05
N GLN A 134 -10.96 4.10 -3.49
CA GLN A 134 -10.84 2.78 -4.07
C GLN A 134 -11.09 1.71 -2.99
N PRO A 135 -12.26 1.06 -3.00
CA PRO A 135 -12.47 -0.16 -2.21
C PRO A 135 -11.79 -1.35 -2.90
N LEU A 136 -11.07 -2.17 -2.13
CA LEU A 136 -10.47 -3.43 -2.60
C LEU A 136 -10.84 -4.59 -1.67
N VAL A 137 -11.12 -5.75 -2.29
CA VAL A 137 -11.30 -7.03 -1.59
C VAL A 137 -10.09 -7.91 -1.91
N ILE A 138 -9.48 -8.46 -0.88
CA ILE A 138 -8.39 -9.42 -1.00
C ILE A 138 -9.04 -10.80 -1.06
N LYS A 139 -8.93 -11.49 -2.20
CA LYS A 139 -9.34 -12.90 -2.31
C LYS A 139 -8.23 -13.76 -1.72
N SER A 140 -8.55 -14.58 -0.73
CA SER A 140 -7.63 -15.59 -0.21
C SER A 140 -7.56 -16.80 -1.14
N GLU A 141 -6.36 -17.30 -1.40
CA GLU A 141 -6.09 -18.43 -2.30
C GLU A 141 -6.73 -19.76 -1.85
N THR A 142 -7.22 -19.83 -0.60
CA THR A 142 -7.95 -20.99 -0.06
C THR A 142 -9.32 -21.24 -0.72
N ASP A 143 -9.87 -20.29 -1.48
CA ASP A 143 -11.14 -20.48 -2.22
C ASP A 143 -10.96 -21.20 -3.57
N ALA A 144 -9.73 -21.57 -3.94
CA ALA A 144 -9.40 -22.28 -5.17
C ALA A 144 -8.88 -23.70 -4.88
N GLY A 145 -9.75 -24.64 -4.46
CA GLY A 145 -9.31 -26.03 -4.32
C GLY A 145 -10.20 -26.98 -3.55
N SER A 146 -11.48 -27.10 -3.90
CA SER A 146 -12.24 -28.33 -3.65
C SER A 146 -12.91 -28.79 -4.94
N GLY A 147 -12.10 -28.93 -5.99
CA GLY A 147 -12.46 -29.64 -7.22
C GLY A 147 -12.12 -31.11 -7.05
N TYR A 148 -13.16 -31.93 -6.96
CA TYR A 148 -13.16 -33.39 -6.94
C TYR A 148 -12.23 -33.97 -8.02
N LEU A 149 -11.25 -34.80 -7.64
CA LEU A 149 -10.48 -35.61 -8.60
C LEU A 149 -11.35 -36.81 -8.98
N ASP A 150 -11.83 -36.81 -10.23
CA ASP A 150 -12.38 -37.98 -10.89
C ASP A 150 -11.20 -38.81 -11.44
N ASP A 151 -10.94 -39.97 -10.83
CA ASP A 151 -9.90 -40.90 -11.24
C ASP A 151 -10.33 -41.65 -12.52
N GLY A 152 -10.25 -40.95 -13.66
CA GLY A 152 -10.44 -41.50 -15.00
C GLY A 152 -9.11 -41.93 -15.65
N GLN A 153 -8.84 -43.23 -15.62
CA GLN A 153 -7.70 -43.93 -16.25
C GLN A 153 -7.60 -43.66 -17.78
N PRO A 154 -6.38 -43.63 -18.39
CA PRO A 154 -6.23 -43.26 -19.80
C PRO A 154 -6.48 -44.45 -20.75
N ASP A 155 -7.42 -44.30 -21.69
CA ASP A 155 -7.56 -45.19 -22.85
C ASP A 155 -6.68 -44.67 -24.00
N ASN A 156 -5.63 -45.44 -24.29
CA ASN A 156 -4.83 -45.37 -25.50
C ASN A 156 -5.55 -46.13 -26.63
N SER A 157 -6.21 -45.40 -27.53
CA SER A 157 -6.53 -45.91 -28.87
C SER A 157 -6.05 -44.96 -29.95
N ALA A 158 -4.90 -45.30 -30.52
CA ALA A 158 -4.41 -44.75 -31.77
C ALA A 158 -5.33 -45.17 -32.93
N THR A 159 -5.67 -44.27 -33.84
CA THR A 159 -5.91 -44.61 -35.25
C THR A 159 -5.57 -43.42 -36.13
N ALA A 160 -4.60 -43.63 -37.00
CA ALA A 160 -4.20 -42.75 -38.08
C ALA A 160 -5.32 -42.58 -39.12
N CYS A 161 -5.43 -41.41 -39.74
CA CYS A 161 -5.86 -41.36 -41.13
C CYS A 161 -5.18 -40.22 -41.90
N SER A 162 -4.50 -40.63 -42.95
CA SER A 162 -3.73 -39.87 -43.91
C SER A 162 -4.63 -39.13 -44.92
N THR A 163 -4.14 -37.97 -45.35
CA THR A 163 -4.41 -37.24 -46.60
C THR A 163 -4.94 -38.08 -47.77
N ARG A 164 -5.98 -37.58 -48.47
CA ARG A 164 -6.01 -37.41 -49.95
C ARG A 164 -7.25 -36.64 -50.44
N ARG A 165 -6.93 -35.61 -51.24
CA ARG A 165 -7.72 -34.82 -52.21
C ARG A 165 -8.89 -33.97 -51.71
#